data_AF-A0AA95JK05-F1
#
_entry.id   AF-A0AA95JK05-F1
#
_cell.length_a   1.000
_cell.length_b   1.000
_cell.length_c   1.000
_cell.angle_alpha   90.00
_cell.angle_beta   90.00
_cell.angle_gamma   90.00
#
_symmetry.space_group_name_H-M   'P 1'
#
loop_
_entity.id
_entity.type
_entity.pdbx_description
1 polymer ?
#
loop_
_entity_poly.entity_id
_entity_poly.type
_entity_poly.pdbx_seq_one_letter_code
_entity_poly.pdbx_strand_id
1 'polypeptide(L)'
;MAKSLPMSMPHLGAGLVIALAVGLSGCEPSKPADGSNKAVAAEAAAPSAPVPDVPEAAAAIAPEAAPVEAALAPETVAAPLAPAKAPPPVQAVAPPPPPPQPVKAAIQPGVLPQGAGRNVAQRLCGTCHSLILVTANGHTEAEWDSIVARMESNGMQASADDINTVIDYLSKALPPR
;
A
#
# COMPACT_ATOMS: atom_id res chain seq x y z
N MET A 1 42.31 11.25 38.24
CA MET A 1 42.09 11.17 39.69
C MET A 1 40.70 10.59 39.91
N ALA A 2 40.62 9.26 40.09
CA ALA A 2 39.38 8.55 40.36
C ALA A 2 38.95 8.77 41.82
N LYS A 3 37.65 8.95 42.06
CA LYS A 3 37.07 8.95 43.41
C LYS A 3 35.71 8.26 43.37
N SER A 4 35.75 6.93 43.38
CA SER A 4 34.64 6.10 43.83
C SER A 4 34.39 6.34 45.32
N LEU A 5 33.13 6.21 45.75
CA LEU A 5 32.59 5.73 47.04
C LEU A 5 31.13 6.24 47.18
N PRO A 6 30.25 5.62 47.99
CA PRO A 6 30.00 4.18 48.19
C PRO A 6 28.49 3.81 48.09
N MET A 7 28.25 2.51 47.90
CA MET A 7 26.98 1.81 48.18
C MET A 7 26.44 2.15 49.57
N SER A 8 25.14 2.44 49.65
CA SER A 8 24.39 2.43 50.89
C SER A 8 23.03 1.77 50.66
N MET A 9 22.95 0.50 51.04
CA MET A 9 21.69 -0.21 51.28
C MET A 9 21.25 0.07 52.73
N PRO A 10 19.93 0.17 52.96
CA PRO A 10 19.40 -0.34 54.21
C PRO A 10 18.19 -1.29 54.01
N HIS A 11 18.41 -2.50 54.52
CA HIS A 11 17.59 -3.31 55.42
C HIS A 11 16.08 -3.52 55.23
N LEU A 12 15.77 -4.82 55.27
CA LEU A 12 14.52 -5.53 55.51
C LEU A 12 13.56 -4.84 56.50
N GLY A 13 12.29 -4.75 56.10
CA GLY A 13 11.14 -4.55 56.99
C GLY A 13 10.09 -5.63 56.73
N ALA A 14 9.98 -6.57 57.66
CA ALA A 14 8.86 -7.50 57.75
C ALA A 14 7.61 -6.74 58.22
N GLY A 15 6.51 -6.83 57.46
CA GLY A 15 5.23 -6.19 57.78
C GLY A 15 4.07 -7.07 57.37
N LEU A 16 3.52 -7.77 58.35
CA LEU A 16 2.30 -8.58 58.32
C LEU A 16 1.07 -7.72 58.01
N VAL A 17 0.33 -8.01 56.93
CA VAL A 17 -1.04 -7.49 56.73
C VAL A 17 -1.95 -8.59 56.19
N ILE A 18 -2.69 -9.18 57.13
CA ILE A 18 -4.12 -9.49 57.10
C ILE A 18 -4.70 -10.08 55.79
N ALA A 19 -5.05 -11.36 55.87
CA ALA A 19 -5.95 -12.04 54.95
C ALA A 19 -7.35 -11.40 54.96
N LEU A 20 -7.80 -10.92 53.81
CA LEU A 20 -9.21 -10.71 53.48
C LEU A 20 -9.46 -11.40 52.14
N ALA A 21 -10.08 -12.57 52.20
CA ALA A 21 -10.55 -13.30 51.04
C ALA A 21 -11.94 -12.80 50.65
N VAL A 22 -12.04 -12.14 49.49
CA VAL A 22 -13.24 -12.15 48.61
C VAL A 22 -12.71 -12.02 47.18
N GLY A 23 -12.84 -13.10 46.39
CA GLY A 23 -12.23 -13.23 45.08
C GLY A 23 -12.99 -12.55 43.95
N LEU A 24 -12.40 -12.57 42.75
CA LEU A 24 -13.04 -12.91 41.47
C LEU A 24 -12.03 -12.83 40.32
N SER A 25 -12.07 -13.86 39.47
CA SER A 25 -11.55 -13.93 38.09
C SER A 25 -10.04 -13.90 37.87
N GLY A 26 -9.48 -15.10 37.67
CA GLY A 26 -8.14 -15.31 37.17
C GLY A 26 -8.02 -15.25 35.64
N CYS A 27 -6.78 -15.07 35.18
CA CYS A 27 -6.13 -15.98 34.25
C CYS A 27 -4.62 -15.75 34.37
N GLU A 28 -3.95 -16.79 34.82
CA GLU A 28 -2.51 -16.87 35.06
C GLU A 28 -1.78 -17.33 33.78
N PRO A 29 -0.56 -16.84 33.49
CA PRO A 29 0.25 -17.30 32.36
C PRO A 29 1.21 -18.42 32.80
N SER A 30 1.33 -19.50 32.02
CA SER A 30 2.35 -20.55 32.25
C SER A 30 2.86 -21.19 30.94
N LYS A 31 4.03 -20.71 30.49
CA LYS A 31 5.32 -21.40 30.19
C LYS A 31 5.37 -22.67 29.28
N PRO A 32 6.48 -22.92 28.52
CA PRO A 32 6.51 -23.70 27.27
C PRO A 32 7.34 -25.02 27.30
N ALA A 33 7.55 -25.60 26.10
CA ALA A 33 8.37 -26.78 25.69
C ALA A 33 7.64 -28.13 25.80
N ASP A 34 7.84 -29.18 24.99
CA ASP A 34 8.86 -29.58 24.01
C ASP A 34 8.25 -30.73 23.16
N GLY A 35 8.80 -31.00 21.97
CA GLY A 35 9.00 -32.40 21.57
C GLY A 35 8.06 -33.00 20.51
N SER A 36 8.58 -33.02 19.28
CA SER A 36 8.64 -34.18 18.38
C SER A 36 7.48 -35.19 18.36
N ASN A 37 6.74 -35.20 17.25
CA ASN A 37 6.29 -36.44 16.62
C ASN A 37 6.60 -36.45 15.12
N LYS A 38 7.44 -37.41 14.77
CA LYS A 38 7.98 -37.76 13.45
C LYS A 38 6.89 -38.34 12.54
N ALA A 39 7.01 -38.02 11.25
CA ALA A 39 6.17 -38.44 10.14
C ALA A 39 5.97 -39.97 9.99
N VAL A 40 4.77 -40.34 9.54
CA VAL A 40 4.53 -41.49 8.64
C VAL A 40 3.48 -41.08 7.59
N ALA A 41 3.81 -41.35 6.34
CA ALA A 41 3.01 -41.08 5.16
C ALA A 41 1.89 -42.10 4.96
N ALA A 42 0.75 -41.67 4.41
CA ALA A 42 -0.09 -42.49 3.54
C ALA A 42 -1.00 -41.58 2.70
N GLU A 43 -0.76 -41.65 1.39
CA GLU A 43 -1.56 -41.16 0.27
C GLU A 43 -3.02 -41.61 0.34
N ALA A 44 -3.97 -40.69 0.18
CA ALA A 44 -5.29 -40.98 -0.39
C ALA A 44 -5.84 -39.72 -1.05
N ALA A 45 -5.89 -39.79 -2.37
CA ALA A 45 -6.46 -38.80 -3.26
C ALA A 45 -8.00 -38.75 -3.19
N ALA A 46 -8.50 -37.61 -3.70
CA ALA A 46 -9.83 -37.30 -4.23
C ALA A 46 -10.83 -36.59 -3.29
N PRO A 47 -11.74 -35.77 -3.84
CA PRO A 47 -11.54 -34.81 -4.92
C PRO A 47 -12.02 -33.39 -4.56
N SER A 48 -11.43 -32.40 -5.24
CA SER A 48 -11.98 -31.05 -5.37
C SER A 48 -13.46 -31.12 -5.71
N ALA A 49 -14.29 -30.48 -4.90
CA ALA A 49 -15.69 -30.28 -5.20
C ALA A 49 -15.82 -29.57 -6.57
N PRO A 50 -16.76 -29.98 -7.42
CA PRO A 50 -17.00 -29.32 -8.68
C PRO A 50 -17.49 -27.90 -8.42
N VAL A 51 -16.75 -26.92 -8.93
CA VAL A 51 -17.30 -25.59 -9.19
C VAL A 51 -18.50 -25.76 -10.12
N PRO A 52 -19.70 -25.26 -9.78
CA PRO A 52 -20.80 -25.29 -10.72
C PRO A 52 -20.44 -24.46 -11.95
N ASP A 53 -20.47 -25.16 -13.08
CA ASP A 53 -20.52 -24.64 -14.44
C ASP A 53 -21.55 -23.49 -14.51
N VAL A 54 -21.07 -22.24 -14.51
CA VAL A 54 -21.91 -21.11 -14.92
C VAL A 54 -21.87 -21.06 -16.43
N PRO A 55 -22.99 -21.31 -17.12
CA PRO A 55 -23.00 -21.30 -18.57
C PRO A 55 -22.71 -19.89 -19.09
N GLU A 56 -21.69 -19.84 -19.94
CA GLU A 56 -21.44 -18.79 -20.90
C GLU A 56 -22.70 -18.58 -21.76
N ALA A 57 -23.47 -17.54 -21.45
CA ALA A 57 -24.49 -17.02 -22.33
C ALA A 57 -23.92 -15.78 -23.03
N ALA A 58 -23.37 -16.03 -24.21
CA ALA A 58 -23.16 -15.02 -25.22
C ALA A 58 -24.49 -14.36 -25.59
N ALA A 59 -24.56 -13.04 -25.44
CA ALA A 59 -25.47 -12.21 -26.20
C ALA A 59 -24.73 -10.91 -26.57
N ALA A 60 -24.17 -10.93 -27.78
CA ALA A 60 -23.77 -9.74 -28.50
C ALA A 60 -24.95 -8.77 -28.60
N ILE A 61 -24.74 -7.52 -28.19
CA ILE A 61 -25.54 -6.40 -28.67
C ILE A 61 -24.54 -5.37 -29.18
N ALA A 62 -24.46 -5.30 -30.51
CA ALA A 62 -23.74 -4.27 -31.24
C ALA A 62 -24.33 -2.88 -30.91
N PRO A 63 -23.53 -1.80 -31.00
CA PRO A 63 -24.03 -0.44 -30.83
C PRO A 63 -24.92 -0.04 -32.01
N GLU A 64 -26.18 0.28 -31.74
CA GLU A 64 -27.05 0.94 -32.72
C GLU A 64 -26.64 2.42 -32.81
N ALA A 65 -26.23 2.83 -34.00
CA ALA A 65 -25.97 4.20 -34.38
C ALA A 65 -27.14 4.70 -35.25
N ALA A 66 -27.78 5.80 -34.87
CA ALA A 66 -28.53 6.69 -35.77
C ALA A 66 -28.86 8.02 -35.05
N PRO A 67 -29.21 9.11 -35.77
CA PRO A 67 -28.55 10.41 -35.63
C PRO A 67 -29.47 11.49 -35.05
N VAL A 68 -28.88 12.56 -34.53
CA VAL A 68 -29.53 13.86 -34.45
C VAL A 68 -28.66 14.91 -35.15
N GLU A 69 -28.86 15.01 -36.47
CA GLU A 69 -28.42 16.16 -37.24
C GLU A 69 -29.31 17.38 -36.96
N ALA A 70 -28.63 18.48 -36.65
CA ALA A 70 -28.78 19.82 -37.23
C ALA A 70 -30.14 20.56 -37.20
N ALA A 71 -30.12 21.70 -36.50
CA ALA A 71 -30.70 22.96 -36.98
C ALA A 71 -29.97 24.15 -36.27
N LEU A 72 -29.08 24.88 -36.98
CA LEU A 72 -29.29 26.23 -37.57
C LEU A 72 -29.35 27.36 -36.51
N ALA A 73 -28.62 28.49 -36.51
CA ALA A 73 -27.54 29.10 -37.29
C ALA A 73 -27.04 30.36 -36.47
N PRO A 74 -26.32 31.37 -37.00
CA PRO A 74 -25.05 31.85 -36.45
C PRO A 74 -25.11 33.17 -35.66
N GLU A 75 -24.25 33.33 -34.65
CA GLU A 75 -23.89 34.67 -34.16
C GLU A 75 -22.40 34.92 -34.40
N THR A 76 -22.16 35.69 -35.45
CA THR A 76 -20.93 36.42 -35.70
C THR A 76 -20.71 37.43 -34.58
N VAL A 77 -19.64 37.28 -33.81
CA VAL A 77 -19.09 38.41 -33.06
C VAL A 77 -17.63 38.58 -33.46
N ALA A 78 -17.40 39.69 -34.13
CA ALA A 78 -16.13 40.17 -34.59
C ALA A 78 -15.14 40.34 -33.43
N ALA A 79 -13.88 40.02 -33.73
CA ALA A 79 -12.73 40.27 -32.88
C ALA A 79 -12.59 41.76 -32.52
N PRO A 80 -12.11 42.07 -31.31
CA PRO A 80 -11.22 43.20 -31.13
C PRO A 80 -9.76 42.73 -31.12
N LEU A 81 -8.97 43.55 -31.80
CA LEU A 81 -7.52 43.50 -31.92
C LEU A 81 -6.83 43.34 -30.56
N ALA A 82 -5.78 42.52 -30.56
CA ALA A 82 -4.88 42.28 -29.44
C ALA A 82 -4.27 43.57 -28.87
N PRO A 83 -4.03 43.62 -27.54
CA PRO A 83 -2.90 44.36 -27.01
C PRO A 83 -1.70 43.43 -26.76
N ALA A 84 -0.58 43.87 -27.30
CA ALA A 84 0.81 43.65 -26.89
C ALA A 84 1.14 42.42 -26.02
N LYS A 85 1.91 41.52 -26.64
CA LYS A 85 2.81 40.53 -26.05
C LYS A 85 3.47 41.05 -24.77
N ALA A 86 3.03 40.58 -23.61
CA ALA A 86 3.80 40.71 -22.38
C ALA A 86 5.17 40.04 -22.60
N PRO A 87 6.29 40.63 -22.15
CA PRO A 87 7.55 39.90 -22.14
C PRO A 87 7.35 38.63 -21.28
N PRO A 88 7.85 37.46 -21.72
CA PRO A 88 7.78 36.27 -20.89
C PRO A 88 8.42 36.58 -19.54
N PRO A 89 7.90 36.03 -18.41
CA PRO A 89 8.65 36.08 -17.18
C PRO A 89 10.03 35.51 -17.49
N VAL A 90 11.07 36.31 -17.27
CA VAL A 90 12.44 35.83 -17.27
C VAL A 90 12.51 34.77 -16.18
N GLN A 91 12.28 33.53 -16.58
CA GLN A 91 12.49 32.37 -15.72
C GLN A 91 13.94 32.50 -15.27
N ALA A 92 14.14 32.76 -13.99
CA ALA A 92 15.45 32.71 -13.39
C ALA A 92 16.06 31.37 -13.82
N VAL A 93 17.14 31.41 -14.58
CA VAL A 93 17.87 30.21 -14.97
C VAL A 93 18.30 29.58 -13.65
N ALA A 94 17.64 28.48 -13.29
CA ALA A 94 18.02 27.71 -12.13
C ALA A 94 19.49 27.32 -12.31
N PRO A 95 20.32 27.36 -11.25
CA PRO A 95 21.69 26.91 -11.34
C PRO A 95 21.73 25.47 -11.89
N PRO A 96 22.75 25.12 -12.69
CA PRO A 96 22.86 23.78 -13.25
C PRO A 96 22.79 22.76 -12.12
N PRO A 97 22.04 21.65 -12.30
CA PRO A 97 21.96 20.64 -11.28
C PRO A 97 23.38 20.15 -10.95
N PRO A 98 23.68 19.86 -9.67
CA PRO A 98 24.97 19.29 -9.30
C PRO A 98 25.21 18.01 -10.12
N PRO A 99 26.49 17.64 -10.37
CA PRO A 99 26.82 16.42 -11.11
C PRO A 99 26.10 15.22 -10.47
N PRO A 100 25.64 14.24 -11.28
CA PRO A 100 24.86 13.11 -10.79
C PRO A 100 25.73 12.30 -9.82
N GLN A 101 25.55 12.56 -8.53
CA GLN A 101 25.99 11.64 -7.50
C GLN A 101 25.11 10.39 -7.60
N PRO A 102 25.57 9.19 -7.19
CA PRO A 102 24.71 8.03 -7.05
C PRO A 102 23.72 8.29 -5.91
N VAL A 103 22.70 9.09 -6.19
CA VAL A 103 21.59 9.34 -5.29
C VAL A 103 20.71 8.11 -5.35
N LYS A 104 20.72 7.33 -4.26
CA LYS A 104 19.60 6.45 -3.96
C LYS A 104 18.35 7.31 -4.12
N ALA A 105 17.52 7.02 -5.12
CA ALA A 105 16.42 7.88 -5.52
C ALA A 105 15.56 8.19 -4.29
N ALA A 106 15.55 9.44 -3.88
CA ALA A 106 14.74 9.87 -2.75
C ALA A 106 13.27 9.70 -3.15
N ILE A 107 12.49 8.94 -2.37
CA ILE A 107 11.06 8.78 -2.62
C ILE A 107 10.39 10.12 -2.29
N GLN A 108 9.78 10.76 -3.29
CA GLN A 108 8.96 11.95 -3.05
C GLN A 108 7.53 11.55 -2.66
N PRO A 109 6.91 12.21 -1.66
CA PRO A 109 5.53 11.91 -1.28
C PRO A 109 4.56 12.02 -2.46
N GLY A 110 3.74 11.00 -2.66
CA GLY A 110 2.75 10.92 -3.74
C GLY A 110 3.34 10.60 -5.12
N VAL A 111 4.67 10.54 -5.25
CA VAL A 111 5.34 10.25 -6.52
C VAL A 111 5.90 8.84 -6.47
N LEU A 112 5.26 7.94 -7.22
CA LEU A 112 5.73 6.59 -7.41
C LEU A 112 7.06 6.59 -8.21
N PRO A 113 8.12 5.90 -7.72
CA PRO A 113 9.40 5.75 -8.43
C PRO A 113 9.25 5.21 -9.85
N GLN A 114 10.22 5.46 -10.72
CA GLN A 114 10.19 4.88 -12.07
C GLN A 114 10.45 3.37 -12.01
N GLY A 115 9.74 2.58 -12.82
CA GLY A 115 9.91 1.13 -12.89
C GLY A 115 8.80 0.42 -13.66
N ALA A 116 9.08 -0.83 -14.06
CA ALA A 116 8.06 -1.72 -14.62
C ALA A 116 6.96 -1.97 -13.58
N GLY A 117 5.68 -1.87 -13.98
CA GLY A 117 4.54 -2.01 -13.05
C GLY A 117 4.09 -0.71 -12.38
N ARG A 118 4.84 0.40 -12.51
CA ARG A 118 4.44 1.71 -11.96
C ARG A 118 3.06 2.18 -12.42
N ASN A 119 2.72 1.99 -13.69
CA ASN A 119 1.43 2.42 -14.23
C ASN A 119 0.26 1.58 -13.66
N VAL A 120 0.50 0.30 -13.38
CA VAL A 120 -0.48 -0.57 -12.71
C VAL A 120 -0.68 -0.07 -11.27
N ALA A 121 0.40 0.19 -10.53
CA ALA A 121 0.32 0.77 -9.18
C ALA A 121 -0.40 2.13 -9.16
N GLN A 122 -0.11 3.00 -10.13
CA GLN A 122 -0.76 4.30 -10.21
C GLN A 122 -2.26 4.18 -10.48
N ARG A 123 -2.67 3.27 -11.36
CA ARG A 123 -4.09 2.99 -11.66
C ARG A 123 -4.80 2.39 -10.45
N LEU A 124 -4.26 1.31 -9.87
CA LEU A 124 -4.92 0.58 -8.79
C LEU A 124 -4.96 1.40 -7.49
N CYS A 125 -3.80 1.87 -7.03
CA CYS A 125 -3.68 2.49 -5.71
C CYS A 125 -4.10 3.97 -5.69
N GLY A 126 -4.13 4.64 -6.84
CA GLY A 126 -4.53 6.05 -6.97
C GLY A 126 -6.04 6.25 -7.15
N THR A 127 -6.83 5.18 -7.30
CA THR A 127 -8.27 5.28 -7.58
C THR A 127 -9.08 5.71 -6.35
N CYS A 128 -8.80 5.13 -5.17
CA CYS A 128 -9.64 5.33 -3.98
C CYS A 128 -9.07 6.33 -2.97
N HIS A 129 -7.75 6.57 -3.00
CA HIS A 129 -7.09 7.51 -2.10
C HIS A 129 -5.79 8.02 -2.71
N SER A 130 -5.21 9.07 -2.10
CA SER A 130 -3.96 9.65 -2.57
C SER A 130 -2.79 8.66 -2.51
N LEU A 131 -1.92 8.71 -3.52
CA LEU A 131 -0.66 7.97 -3.56
C LEU A 131 0.33 8.38 -2.47
N ILE A 132 0.09 9.50 -1.78
CA ILE A 132 0.89 9.89 -0.61
C ILE A 132 0.91 8.76 0.41
N LEU A 133 -0.23 8.12 0.67
CA LEU A 133 -0.32 7.01 1.63
C LEU A 133 0.51 5.80 1.19
N VAL A 134 0.55 5.52 -0.11
CA VAL A 134 1.32 4.42 -0.69
C VAL A 134 2.83 4.69 -0.56
N THR A 135 3.25 5.91 -0.87
CA THR A 135 4.68 6.29 -0.81
C THR A 135 5.18 6.59 0.60
N ALA A 136 4.29 6.67 1.60
CA ALA A 136 4.63 7.11 2.96
C ALA A 136 5.59 6.15 3.67
N ASN A 137 5.45 4.85 3.44
CA ASN A 137 6.32 3.79 3.96
C ASN A 137 6.67 2.80 2.85
N GLY A 138 7.74 2.04 3.06
CA GLY A 138 8.05 0.90 2.23
C GLY A 138 7.83 -0.39 3.01
N HIS A 139 7.57 -1.47 2.29
CA HIS A 139 7.18 -2.76 2.86
C HIS A 139 7.88 -3.89 2.12
N THR A 140 7.99 -5.04 2.80
CA THR A 140 8.40 -6.29 2.16
C THR A 140 7.33 -6.73 1.15
N GLU A 141 7.68 -7.66 0.27
CA GLU A 141 6.72 -8.22 -0.69
C GLU A 141 5.50 -8.84 0.00
N ALA A 142 5.70 -9.61 1.06
CA ALA A 142 4.62 -10.24 1.82
C ALA A 142 3.70 -9.23 2.52
N GLU A 143 4.27 -8.12 3.01
CA GLU A 143 3.48 -7.03 3.58
C GLU A 143 2.71 -6.26 2.49
N TRP A 144 3.30 -6.05 1.31
CA TRP A 144 2.60 -5.46 0.18
C TRP A 144 1.45 -6.35 -0.32
N ASP A 145 1.65 -7.66 -0.40
CA ASP A 145 0.60 -8.64 -0.69
C ASP A 145 -0.57 -8.50 0.29
N SER A 146 -0.28 -8.47 1.59
CA SER A 146 -1.31 -8.29 2.63
C SER A 146 -2.05 -6.94 2.50
N ILE A 147 -1.35 -5.86 2.15
CA ILE A 147 -1.96 -4.54 1.92
C ILE A 147 -2.87 -4.58 0.70
N VAL A 148 -2.41 -5.18 -0.40
CA VAL A 148 -3.15 -5.31 -1.65
C VAL A 148 -4.41 -6.15 -1.46
N ALA A 149 -4.31 -7.30 -0.79
CA ALA A 149 -5.47 -8.13 -0.43
C ALA A 149 -6.49 -7.38 0.43
N ARG A 150 -6.02 -6.52 1.34
CA ARG A 150 -6.91 -5.63 2.11
C ARG A 150 -7.59 -4.59 1.22
N MET A 151 -6.91 -4.08 0.19
CA MET A 151 -7.54 -3.15 -0.77
C MET A 151 -8.57 -3.86 -1.64
N GLU A 152 -8.33 -5.11 -2.06
CA GLU A 152 -9.34 -5.93 -2.74
C GLU A 152 -10.58 -6.12 -1.87
N SER A 153 -10.38 -6.45 -0.58
CA SER A 153 -11.47 -6.56 0.41
C SER A 153 -12.24 -5.25 0.60
N ASN A 154 -11.59 -4.11 0.35
CA ASN A 154 -12.19 -2.77 0.39
C ASN A 154 -12.80 -2.35 -0.96
N GLY A 155 -12.89 -3.25 -1.93
CA GLY A 155 -13.52 -2.98 -3.23
C GLY A 155 -12.56 -2.49 -4.32
N MET A 156 -11.26 -2.76 -4.22
CA MET A 156 -10.38 -2.69 -5.39
C MET A 156 -10.65 -3.89 -6.31
N GLN A 157 -10.87 -3.66 -7.60
CA GLN A 157 -10.93 -4.72 -8.61
C GLN A 157 -9.64 -4.73 -9.44
N ALA A 158 -9.01 -5.90 -9.57
CA ALA A 158 -7.84 -6.12 -10.42
C ALA A 158 -7.80 -7.58 -10.90
N SER A 159 -7.09 -7.85 -11.99
CA SER A 159 -6.78 -9.23 -12.39
C SER A 159 -5.64 -9.79 -11.53
N ALA A 160 -5.51 -11.12 -11.46
CA ALA A 160 -4.39 -11.75 -10.76
C ALA A 160 -3.01 -11.30 -11.30
N ASP A 161 -2.90 -11.08 -12.61
CA ASP A 161 -1.68 -10.57 -13.24
C ASP A 161 -1.36 -9.12 -12.80
N ASP A 162 -2.38 -8.27 -12.70
CA ASP A 162 -2.23 -6.90 -12.20
C ASP A 162 -1.82 -6.90 -10.73
N ILE A 163 -2.38 -7.80 -9.92
CA ILE A 163 -2.03 -7.99 -8.49
C ILE A 163 -0.56 -8.40 -8.35
N ASN A 164 -0.12 -9.42 -9.09
CA ASN A 164 1.27 -9.85 -9.07
C ASN A 164 2.22 -8.74 -9.55
N THR A 165 1.83 -8.03 -10.61
CA THR A 165 2.62 -6.92 -11.16
C THR A 165 2.77 -5.77 -10.17
N VAL A 166 1.70 -5.42 -9.44
CA VAL A 166 1.75 -4.31 -8.49
C VAL A 166 2.56 -4.68 -7.25
N ILE A 167 2.45 -5.91 -6.74
CA ILE A 167 3.21 -6.37 -5.57
C ILE A 167 4.72 -6.39 -5.89
N ASP A 168 5.11 -6.97 -7.04
CA ASP A 168 6.49 -7.01 -7.51
C ASP A 168 7.09 -5.60 -7.68
N TYR A 169 6.32 -4.69 -8.28
CA TYR A 169 6.74 -3.32 -8.44
C TYR A 169 6.88 -2.60 -7.09
N LEU A 170 5.89 -2.70 -6.20
CA LEU A 170 5.90 -2.00 -4.92
C LEU A 170 7.02 -2.49 -4.00
N SER A 171 7.32 -3.79 -3.98
CA SER A 171 8.42 -4.34 -3.17
C SER A 171 9.80 -3.86 -3.64
N LYS A 172 9.99 -3.69 -4.95
CA LYS A 172 11.24 -3.17 -5.53
C LYS A 172 11.37 -1.65 -5.43
N ALA A 173 10.27 -0.94 -5.67
CA ALA A 173 10.24 0.52 -5.70
C ALA A 173 10.17 1.14 -4.30
N LEU A 174 9.48 0.47 -3.37
CA LEU A 174 9.23 0.92 -2.00
C LEU A 174 9.58 -0.20 -1.00
N PRO A 175 10.87 -0.59 -0.88
CA PRO A 175 11.31 -1.61 0.06
C PRO A 175 11.26 -1.10 1.52
N PRO A 176 11.32 -1.99 2.53
CA PRO A 176 11.28 -1.61 3.94
C PRO A 176 12.28 -0.51 4.31
N ARG A 177 11.84 0.48 5.10
CA ARG A 177 12.65 1.63 5.53
C ARG A 177 12.13 2.27 6.80
#